data_AF-A0A7C8D3H7-F1
#
_entry.id   AF-A0A7C8D3H7-F1
#
_cell.length_a   1.000
_cell.length_b   1.000
_cell.length_c   1.000
_cell.angle_alpha   90.00
_cell.angle_beta   90.00
_cell.angle_gamma   90.00
#
_symmetry.space_group_name_H-M   'P 1'
#
loop_
_entity.id
_entity.type
_entity.pdbx_description
1 polymer ?
#
loop_
_entity_poly.entity_id
_entity_poly.type
_entity_poly.pdbx_seq_one_letter_code
_entity_poly.pdbx_strand_id
1 'polypeptide(L)'
;MEENENNEEPFSEAHLDSPEYRERLTRKLNTLIALLEVAMARVRRSLKGPEPDVERLTKIRSNLQSTLDVCLRARTAIERQEPLPNDLPDSLSSVSRPAAAAASPSVQDLGTVMDERTPQEQQKFEALGEISEAELRSVDLDELARKLQGF
;
A
#
# COMPACT_ATOMS: atom_id res chain seq x y z
N MET A 1 -29.10 20.87 -17.75
CA MET A 1 -27.88 21.68 -17.89
C MET A 1 -26.74 20.68 -17.86
N GLU A 2 -26.24 20.35 -19.05
CA GLU A 2 -25.08 19.49 -19.22
C GLU A 2 -23.84 20.39 -19.05
N GLU A 3 -23.17 20.28 -17.91
CA GLU A 3 -21.86 20.90 -17.73
C GLU A 3 -20.78 19.93 -18.18
N ASN A 4 -20.13 20.27 -19.29
CA ASN A 4 -18.97 19.61 -19.87
C ASN A 4 -17.83 19.52 -18.85
N GLU A 5 -17.65 18.38 -18.19
CA GLU A 5 -16.48 18.05 -17.37
C GLU A 5 -15.22 17.69 -18.21
N ASN A 6 -15.01 18.38 -19.33
CA ASN A 6 -13.87 18.15 -20.24
C ASN A 6 -12.77 19.21 -20.10
N ASN A 7 -12.67 19.88 -18.96
CA ASN A 7 -11.51 20.70 -18.65
C ASN A 7 -10.39 19.80 -18.07
N GLU A 8 -9.89 18.88 -18.90
CA GLU A 8 -8.63 18.18 -18.62
C GLU A 8 -7.49 19.16 -18.92
N GLU A 9 -7.16 19.97 -17.91
CA GLU A 9 -5.85 20.61 -17.89
C GLU A 9 -4.77 19.54 -18.09
N PRO A 10 -3.72 19.82 -18.88
CA PRO A 10 -2.66 18.85 -19.13
C PRO A 10 -2.12 18.31 -17.81
N PHE A 11 -1.99 16.99 -17.72
CA PHE A 11 -1.45 16.32 -16.53
C PHE A 11 -0.11 16.95 -16.14
N SER A 12 -0.04 17.46 -14.91
CA SER A 12 1.18 17.95 -14.26
C SER A 12 1.37 17.16 -12.98
N GLU A 13 2.61 16.76 -12.69
CA GLU A 13 2.98 15.99 -11.49
C GLU A 13 2.60 16.76 -10.20
N ALA A 14 2.59 18.11 -10.26
CA ALA A 14 2.12 18.98 -9.18
C ALA A 14 0.62 18.86 -8.86
N HIS A 15 -0.21 18.29 -9.75
CA HIS A 15 -1.62 18.04 -9.45
C HIS A 15 -1.83 16.89 -8.46
N LEU A 16 -0.81 16.04 -8.27
CA LEU A 16 -0.83 14.98 -7.27
C LEU A 16 -0.71 15.51 -5.83
N ASP A 17 -0.32 16.77 -5.65
CA ASP A 17 -0.30 17.41 -4.32
C ASP A 17 -1.72 17.78 -3.84
N SER A 18 -2.68 17.93 -4.76
CA SER A 18 -4.08 18.19 -4.42
C SER A 18 -4.76 16.93 -3.87
N PRO A 19 -5.32 16.95 -2.65
CA PRO A 19 -6.06 15.82 -2.10
C PRO A 19 -7.31 15.48 -2.93
N GLU A 20 -8.04 16.48 -3.41
CA GLU A 20 -9.25 16.29 -4.22
C GLU A 20 -8.95 15.63 -5.57
N TYR A 21 -7.85 16.05 -6.23
CA TYR A 21 -7.44 15.48 -7.50
C TYR A 21 -7.07 14.00 -7.35
N ARG A 22 -6.32 13.66 -6.30
CA ARG A 22 -5.98 12.27 -5.99
C ARG A 22 -7.19 11.43 -5.65
N GLU A 23 -8.11 11.93 -4.85
CA GLU A 23 -9.32 11.19 -4.52
C GLU A 23 -10.12 10.88 -5.80
N ARG A 24 -10.29 11.88 -6.68
CA ARG A 24 -10.94 11.67 -7.99
C ARG A 24 -10.18 10.66 -8.84
N LEU A 25 -8.86 10.72 -8.88
CA LEU A 25 -8.03 9.79 -9.64
C LEU A 25 -8.12 8.36 -9.08
N THR A 26 -8.07 8.20 -7.75
CA THR A 26 -8.25 6.93 -7.05
C THR A 26 -9.62 6.32 -7.35
N ARG A 27 -10.71 7.11 -7.34
CA ARG A 27 -12.05 6.64 -7.73
C ARG A 27 -12.09 6.16 -9.19
N LYS A 28 -11.51 6.92 -10.12
CA LYS A 28 -11.40 6.53 -11.54
C LYS A 28 -10.61 5.22 -11.68
N LEU A 29 -9.50 5.10 -10.95
CA LEU A 29 -8.62 3.94 -10.98
C LEU A 29 -9.28 2.68 -10.38
N ASN A 30 -10.01 2.83 -9.27
CA ASN A 30 -10.76 1.74 -8.66
C ASN A 30 -11.86 1.22 -9.59
N THR A 31 -12.56 2.12 -10.28
CA THR A 31 -13.54 1.73 -11.29
C THR A 31 -12.88 0.94 -12.43
N LEU A 32 -11.73 1.40 -12.92
CA LEU A 32 -10.99 0.71 -13.98
C LEU A 32 -10.50 -0.67 -13.54
N ILE A 33 -9.97 -0.80 -12.32
CA ILE A 33 -9.55 -2.07 -11.72
C ILE A 33 -10.73 -3.06 -11.71
N ALA A 34 -11.89 -2.64 -11.21
CA ALA A 34 -13.08 -3.49 -11.16
C ALA A 34 -13.52 -3.96 -12.56
N LEU A 35 -13.48 -3.07 -13.57
CA LEU A 35 -13.79 -3.44 -14.95
C LEU A 35 -12.80 -4.46 -15.53
N LEU A 36 -11.51 -4.31 -15.24
CA LEU A 36 -10.46 -5.25 -15.68
C LEU A 36 -10.63 -6.63 -15.04
N GLU A 37 -10.99 -6.69 -13.76
CA GLU A 37 -11.27 -7.95 -13.05
C GLU A 37 -12.49 -8.67 -13.64
N VAL A 38 -13.57 -7.93 -13.92
CA VAL A 38 -14.77 -8.48 -14.59
C VAL A 38 -14.42 -8.99 -16.00
N ALA A 39 -13.63 -8.23 -16.75
CA ALA A 39 -13.16 -8.64 -18.08
C ALA A 39 -12.32 -9.92 -18.01
N MET A 40 -11.41 -10.03 -17.03
CA MET A 40 -10.64 -11.26 -16.79
C MET A 40 -11.54 -12.44 -16.44
N ALA A 41 -12.54 -12.25 -15.56
CA ALA A 41 -13.49 -13.30 -15.22
C ALA A 41 -14.28 -13.77 -16.46
N ARG A 42 -14.67 -12.85 -17.33
CA ARG A 42 -15.32 -13.16 -18.61
C ARG A 42 -14.43 -13.96 -19.53
N VAL A 43 -13.15 -13.57 -19.69
CA VAL A 43 -12.18 -14.32 -20.51
C VAL A 43 -11.94 -15.72 -19.96
N ARG A 44 -11.81 -15.87 -18.64
CA ARG A 44 -11.70 -17.18 -17.97
C ARG A 44 -12.93 -18.06 -18.22
N ARG A 45 -14.12 -17.47 -18.26
CA ARG A 45 -15.36 -18.20 -18.59
C ARG A 45 -15.39 -18.59 -20.07
N SER A 46 -15.02 -17.70 -20.98
CA SER A 46 -14.94 -18.00 -22.41
C SER A 46 -13.95 -19.12 -22.71
N LEU A 47 -12.80 -19.17 -22.01
CA LEU A 47 -11.82 -20.26 -22.13
C LEU A 47 -12.35 -21.63 -21.69
N LYS A 48 -13.39 -21.68 -20.85
CA LYS A 48 -14.04 -22.93 -20.40
C LYS A 48 -15.25 -23.31 -21.26
N GLY A 49 -15.64 -22.45 -22.21
CA GLY A 49 -16.75 -22.70 -23.12
C GLY A 49 -16.40 -23.74 -24.19
N PRO A 50 -17.40 -24.18 -24.99
CA PRO A 50 -17.15 -25.04 -26.14
C PRO A 50 -16.37 -24.29 -27.22
N GLU A 51 -15.39 -24.96 -27.83
CA GLU A 51 -14.52 -24.44 -28.91
C GLU A 51 -13.92 -23.04 -28.65
N PRO A 52 -13.16 -22.86 -27.56
CA PRO A 52 -12.56 -21.57 -27.26
C PRO A 52 -11.43 -21.26 -28.25
N ASP A 53 -11.38 -20.01 -28.73
CA ASP A 53 -10.20 -19.45 -29.39
C ASP A 53 -9.10 -19.22 -28.34
N VAL A 54 -8.41 -20.30 -27.98
CA VAL A 54 -7.45 -20.35 -26.87
C VAL A 54 -6.33 -19.35 -27.06
N GLU A 55 -5.79 -19.22 -28.27
CA GLU A 55 -4.65 -18.34 -28.54
C GLU A 55 -5.03 -16.87 -28.32
N ARG A 56 -6.12 -16.43 -28.94
CA ARG A 56 -6.61 -15.06 -28.79
C ARG A 56 -6.99 -14.77 -27.35
N LEU A 57 -7.74 -15.65 -26.70
CA LEU A 57 -8.18 -15.45 -25.32
C LEU A 57 -7.01 -15.44 -24.33
N THR A 58 -5.96 -16.22 -24.57
CA THR A 58 -4.73 -16.19 -23.76
C THR A 58 -3.98 -14.88 -23.92
N LYS A 59 -3.86 -14.36 -25.15
CA LYS A 59 -3.27 -13.04 -25.42
C LYS A 59 -4.07 -11.92 -24.74
N ILE A 60 -5.40 -11.94 -24.88
CA ILE A 60 -6.29 -10.98 -24.22
C ILE A 60 -6.11 -11.04 -22.69
N ARG A 61 -6.09 -12.24 -22.10
CA ARG A 61 -5.86 -12.42 -20.66
C ARG A 61 -4.53 -11.82 -20.22
N SER A 62 -3.45 -12.04 -20.97
CA SER A 62 -2.12 -11.49 -20.66
C SER A 62 -2.11 -9.97 -20.67
N ASN A 63 -2.76 -9.35 -21.66
CA ASN A 63 -2.86 -7.89 -21.75
C ASN A 63 -3.69 -7.32 -20.60
N LEU A 64 -4.85 -7.92 -20.31
CA LEU A 64 -5.69 -7.50 -19.19
C LEU A 64 -4.96 -7.60 -17.84
N GLN A 65 -4.21 -8.69 -17.62
CA GLN A 65 -3.40 -8.86 -16.41
C GLN A 65 -2.31 -7.79 -16.32
N SER A 66 -1.58 -7.55 -17.41
CA SER A 66 -0.50 -6.54 -17.43
C SER A 66 -1.04 -5.14 -17.13
N THR A 67 -2.20 -4.77 -17.71
CA THR A 67 -2.85 -3.49 -17.43
C THR A 67 -3.33 -3.41 -15.97
N LEU A 68 -3.91 -4.49 -15.44
CA LEU A 68 -4.34 -4.55 -14.04
C LEU A 68 -3.15 -4.34 -13.08
N ASP A 69 -2.01 -4.98 -13.35
CA ASP A 69 -0.81 -4.84 -12.53
C ASP A 69 -0.26 -3.40 -12.55
N VAL A 70 -0.38 -2.70 -13.69
CA VAL A 70 -0.05 -1.27 -13.76
C VAL A 70 -1.04 -0.44 -12.94
N CYS A 71 -2.34 -0.69 -13.05
CA CYS A 71 -3.36 0.04 -12.28
C CYS A 71 -3.21 -0.17 -10.76
N LEU A 72 -2.90 -1.38 -10.30
CA LEU A 72 -2.67 -1.66 -8.88
C LEU A 72 -1.43 -0.94 -8.33
N ARG A 73 -0.35 -0.91 -9.12
CA ARG A 73 0.86 -0.15 -8.75
C ARG A 73 0.60 1.34 -8.71
N ALA A 74 -0.14 1.88 -9.68
CA ALA A 74 -0.53 3.28 -9.71
C ALA A 74 -1.39 3.64 -8.48
N ARG A 75 -2.32 2.76 -8.08
CA ARG A 75 -3.16 2.97 -6.88
C ARG A 75 -2.29 3.08 -5.63
N THR A 76 -1.37 2.13 -5.46
CA THR A 76 -0.43 2.12 -4.34
C THR A 76 0.45 3.36 -4.33
N ALA A 77 0.86 3.87 -5.49
CA ALA A 77 1.67 5.08 -5.58
C ALA A 77 0.89 6.33 -5.15
N ILE A 78 -0.39 6.44 -5.54
CA ILE A 78 -1.27 7.55 -5.15
C ILE A 78 -1.57 7.51 -3.65
N GLU A 79 -1.90 6.32 -3.10
CA GLU A 79 -2.16 6.11 -1.67
C GLU A 79 -0.93 6.47 -0.82
N ARG A 80 0.27 6.09 -1.25
CA ARG A 80 1.53 6.45 -0.55
C ARG A 80 1.85 7.94 -0.59
N GLN A 81 1.37 8.65 -1.61
CA GLN A 81 1.57 10.09 -1.72
C GLN A 81 0.59 10.87 -0.85
N GLU A 82 -0.47 10.24 -0.31
CA GLU A 82 -1.42 10.89 0.59
C GLU A 82 -0.67 11.54 1.77
N PRO A 83 -0.71 12.88 1.91
CA PRO A 83 -0.07 13.55 3.02
C PRO A 83 -0.73 13.04 4.28
N LEU A 84 0.10 12.73 5.27
CA LEU A 84 -0.40 12.40 6.59
C LEU A 84 -1.34 13.54 7.04
N PRO A 85 -2.49 13.22 7.65
CA PRO A 85 -3.37 14.24 8.21
C PRO A 85 -2.57 15.24 9.06
N ASN A 86 -2.85 16.54 8.90
CA ASN A 86 -2.12 17.61 9.61
C ASN A 86 -2.23 17.51 11.15
N ASP A 87 -3.13 16.66 11.66
CA ASP A 87 -3.34 16.38 13.09
C ASP A 87 -2.53 15.18 13.61
N LEU A 88 -1.58 14.63 12.85
CA LEU A 88 -0.67 13.63 13.41
C LEU A 88 0.37 14.30 14.33
N PRO A 89 0.63 13.73 15.53
CA PRO A 89 1.72 14.19 16.37
C PRO A 89 3.05 14.11 15.59
N ASP A 90 3.88 15.15 15.72
CA ASP A 90 5.15 15.33 14.99
C ASP A 90 6.10 14.11 15.08
N SER A 91 5.91 13.25 16.08
CA SER A 91 6.65 12.00 16.23
C SER A 91 6.40 11.00 15.09
N LEU A 92 5.23 11.00 14.44
CA LEU A 92 4.84 10.01 13.43
C LEU A 92 5.06 10.48 11.99
N SER A 93 5.12 11.79 11.75
CA SER A 93 5.38 12.37 10.42
C SER A 93 6.81 12.09 9.93
N SER A 94 7.75 11.84 10.84
CA SER A 94 9.15 11.51 10.53
C SER A 94 9.36 10.10 9.97
N VAL A 95 8.46 9.15 10.26
CA VAL A 95 8.59 7.73 9.89
C VAL A 95 8.14 7.46 8.44
N SER A 96 7.31 8.32 7.86
CA SER A 96 6.68 8.08 6.56
C SER A 96 7.44 8.67 5.36
N ARG A 97 8.64 9.22 5.55
CA ARG A 97 9.40 9.84 4.45
C ARG A 97 10.09 8.74 3.62
N PRO A 98 9.76 8.54 2.33
CA PRO A 98 10.40 7.50 1.53
C PRO A 98 11.88 7.85 1.30
N ALA A 99 12.71 6.82 1.45
CA ALA A 99 14.17 6.84 1.38
C ALA A 99 14.74 7.20 -0.01
N ALA A 100 14.64 8.47 -0.42
CA ALA A 100 15.29 8.98 -1.63
C ALA A 100 16.44 9.97 -1.34
N ALA A 101 16.74 10.27 -0.07
CA ALA A 101 17.85 11.17 0.28
C ALA A 101 18.56 10.81 1.60
N ALA A 102 18.57 9.54 1.99
CA ALA A 102 19.35 9.11 3.14
C ALA A 102 20.65 8.45 2.64
N ALA A 103 21.76 9.17 2.83
CA ALA A 103 23.04 8.51 3.05
C ALA A 103 22.82 7.40 4.08
N SER A 104 23.37 6.22 3.80
CA SER A 104 23.19 4.99 4.58
C SER A 104 23.20 5.29 6.09
N PRO A 105 22.09 5.07 6.82
CA PRO A 105 22.14 5.23 8.26
C PRO A 105 23.01 4.08 8.79
N SER A 106 24.14 4.47 9.40
CA SER A 106 24.90 3.57 10.27
C SER A 106 23.93 2.98 11.29
N VAL A 107 23.96 1.65 11.44
CA VAL A 107 23.13 0.86 12.38
C VAL A 107 23.27 1.33 13.84
N GLN A 108 24.20 2.25 14.11
CA GLN A 108 24.46 2.81 15.44
C GLN A 108 23.55 3.99 15.83
N ASP A 109 22.80 4.60 14.90
CA ASP A 109 22.06 5.83 15.19
C ASP A 109 20.56 5.64 15.54
N LEU A 110 20.06 4.39 15.49
CA LEU A 110 18.71 4.06 15.97
C LEU A 110 18.62 3.92 17.51
N GLY A 111 19.76 3.89 18.21
CA GLY A 111 19.80 3.68 19.66
C GLY A 111 19.57 4.92 20.52
N THR A 112 19.52 6.11 19.91
CA THR A 112 19.63 7.39 20.65
C THR A 112 18.31 8.18 20.71
N VAL A 113 17.24 7.70 20.08
CA VAL A 113 15.95 8.41 20.05
C VAL A 113 14.95 7.69 20.95
N MET A 114 14.62 8.33 22.09
CA MET A 114 13.68 7.91 23.14
C MET A 114 14.22 6.96 24.23
N ASP A 115 15.06 7.51 25.11
CA ASP A 115 15.07 7.11 26.52
C ASP A 115 14.36 8.19 27.37
N GLU A 116 13.04 8.27 27.23
CA GLU A 116 12.17 8.77 28.33
C GLU A 116 11.65 7.56 29.14
N ARG A 117 12.49 6.55 29.37
CA ARG A 117 12.11 5.40 30.19
C ARG A 117 12.15 5.80 31.64
N THR A 118 11.05 5.57 32.35
CA THR A 118 11.08 5.66 33.81
C THR A 118 12.09 4.62 34.35
N PRO A 119 12.79 4.88 35.47
CA PRO A 119 13.80 3.96 36.00
C PRO A 119 13.21 2.56 36.33
N GLN A 120 11.90 2.48 36.58
CA GLN A 120 11.18 1.21 36.74
C GLN A 120 11.04 0.44 35.43
N GLU A 121 10.86 1.11 34.29
CA GLU A 121 10.80 0.44 32.98
C GLU A 121 12.17 -0.10 32.59
N GLN A 122 13.23 0.65 32.85
CA GLN A 122 14.59 0.19 32.54
C GLN A 122 14.94 -1.12 33.26
N GLN A 123 14.59 -1.24 34.55
CA GLN A 123 14.74 -2.49 35.29
C GLN A 123 13.89 -3.64 34.71
N LYS A 124 12.67 -3.35 34.22
CA LYS A 124 11.83 -4.38 33.58
C LYS A 124 12.45 -4.86 32.27
N PHE A 125 12.98 -3.95 31.45
CA PHE A 125 13.63 -4.32 30.19
C PHE A 125 14.93 -5.10 30.43
N GLU A 126 15.73 -4.72 31.43
CA GLU A 126 16.91 -5.50 31.82
C GLU A 126 16.54 -6.90 32.31
N ALA A 127 15.40 -7.05 33.00
CA ALA A 127 14.91 -8.34 33.46
C ALA A 127 14.37 -9.25 32.33
N LEU A 128 13.98 -8.69 31.18
CA LEU A 128 13.41 -9.44 30.06
C LEU A 128 14.47 -10.15 29.20
N GLY A 129 15.72 -9.69 29.22
CA GLY A 129 16.82 -10.30 28.47
C GLY A 129 16.71 -10.14 26.95
N GLU A 130 17.64 -10.74 26.23
CA GLU A 130 17.64 -10.74 24.76
C GLU A 130 16.57 -11.70 24.21
N ILE A 131 15.78 -11.24 23.24
CA ILE A 131 14.78 -12.07 22.58
C ILE A 131 15.50 -13.13 21.74
N SER A 132 15.27 -14.40 22.06
CA SER A 132 15.91 -15.51 21.35
C SER A 132 15.17 -15.89 20.06
N GLU A 133 15.89 -16.47 19.11
CA GLU A 133 15.28 -16.97 17.87
C GLU A 133 14.25 -18.09 18.12
N ALA A 134 14.44 -18.86 19.19
CA ALA A 134 13.51 -19.90 19.61
C ALA A 134 12.17 -19.31 20.10
N GLU A 135 12.22 -18.20 20.84
CA GLU A 135 11.03 -17.47 21.27
C GLU A 135 10.25 -16.93 20.07
N LEU A 136 10.94 -16.31 19.11
CA LEU A 136 10.31 -15.79 17.89
C LEU A 136 9.58 -16.90 17.10
N ARG A 137 10.20 -18.08 16.98
CA ARG A 137 9.59 -19.23 16.29
C ARG A 137 8.44 -19.86 17.06
N SER A 138 8.38 -19.67 18.38
CA SER A 138 7.32 -20.22 19.22
C SER A 138 6.03 -19.38 19.20
N VAL A 139 6.09 -18.15 18.67
CA VAL A 139 4.92 -17.28 18.58
C VAL A 139 4.02 -17.69 17.42
N ASP A 140 2.75 -17.99 17.74
CA ASP A 140 1.70 -18.16 16.74
C ASP A 140 1.24 -16.77 16.23
N LEU A 141 1.76 -16.40 15.05
CA LEU A 141 1.45 -15.13 14.41
C LEU A 141 -0.03 -15.03 13.98
N ASP A 142 -0.70 -16.14 13.72
CA ASP A 142 -2.10 -16.16 13.31
C ASP A 142 -3.05 -15.95 14.49
N GLU A 143 -2.69 -16.46 15.67
CA GLU A 143 -3.39 -16.13 16.92
C GLU A 143 -3.17 -14.67 17.33
N LEU A 144 -1.95 -14.18 17.19
CA LEU A 144 -1.61 -12.78 17.48
C LEU A 144 -2.38 -11.81 16.57
N ALA A 145 -2.44 -12.11 15.27
CA ALA A 145 -3.19 -11.32 14.30
C ALA A 145 -4.69 -11.25 14.64
N ARG A 146 -5.29 -12.37 15.07
CA ARG A 146 -6.70 -12.41 15.50
C ARG A 146 -6.96 -11.54 16.72
N LYS A 147 -6.11 -11.62 17.75
CA LYS A 147 -6.22 -10.79 18.97
C LYS A 147 -6.11 -9.30 18.67
N LEU A 148 -5.19 -8.91 17.79
CA LEU A 148 -4.99 -7.50 17.42
C LEU A 148 -6.15 -6.96 16.57
N GLN A 149 -6.86 -7.81 15.84
CA GLN A 149 -8.06 -7.45 15.08
C GLN A 149 -9.34 -7.45 15.92
N GLY A 150 -9.28 -7.77 17.21
CA GLY A 150 -10.41 -7.71 18.14
C GLY A 150 -11.46 -8.82 17.96
N PHE A 151 -11.08 -9.96 17.40
CA PHE A 151 -11.91 -11.17 17.30
C PHE A 151 -11.71 -12.11 18.49
#